data_AF-A0AAW0SC74-F1
#
_entry.id   AF-A0AAW0SC74-F1
#
_cell.length_a   1.000
_cell.length_b   1.000
_cell.length_c   1.000
_cell.angle_alpha   90.00
_cell.angle_beta   90.00
_cell.angle_gamma   90.00
#
_symmetry.space_group_name_H-M   'P 1'
#
loop_
_entity.id
_entity.type
_entity.pdbx_description
1 polymer ?
#
loop_
_entity_poly.entity_id
_entity_poly.type
_entity_poly.pdbx_seq_one_letter_code
_entity_poly.pdbx_strand_id
1 'polypeptide(L)'
;MSLEEDGLDEAIRAVSQARVLVGMHGAGLGLRMLMSSGTLLIEIWPFGVDPASARVYRAMCGLRGFGVTYRAWVNEDVGNTRTHPHYPPHFGGIQHLPQEERRRVVSSLRGDKLVNVTCCMDVDWLYRIYQDTVVRLHAHGDAHGRAHEAHTLTDTHTVSCDLREVLSWRP
;
A
#
# COMPACT_ATOMS: atom_id res chain seq x y z
N MET A 1 9.13 5.57 7.96
CA MET A 1 8.32 6.48 8.79
C MET A 1 7.08 5.71 9.17
N SER A 2 6.79 5.63 10.46
CA SER A 2 5.62 4.97 11.04
C SER A 2 4.87 5.98 11.90
N LEU A 3 3.55 6.12 11.70
CA LEU A 3 2.74 7.03 12.53
C LEU A 3 2.58 6.52 13.97
N GLU A 4 2.93 5.27 14.23
CA GLU A 4 2.89 4.66 15.56
C GLU A 4 4.17 4.91 16.36
N GLU A 5 5.28 5.21 15.67
CA GLU A 5 6.61 5.39 16.27
C GLU A 5 7.13 6.83 16.17
N ASP A 6 6.82 7.51 15.06
CA ASP A 6 7.26 8.87 14.78
C ASP A 6 6.23 9.92 15.25
N GLY A 7 6.70 11.12 15.56
CA GLY A 7 5.82 12.25 15.88
C GLY A 7 4.98 12.67 14.67
N LEU A 8 3.70 13.04 14.90
CA LEU A 8 2.83 13.53 13.82
C LEU A 8 3.41 14.76 13.11
N ASP A 9 4.11 15.63 13.83
CA ASP A 9 4.78 16.81 13.27
C ASP A 9 5.94 16.44 12.35
N GLU A 10 6.66 15.35 12.65
CA GLU A 10 7.71 14.80 11.79
C GLU A 10 7.10 14.19 10.53
N ALA A 11 6.02 13.43 10.67
CA ALA A 11 5.31 12.87 9.52
C ALA A 11 4.74 13.95 8.59
N ILE A 12 4.13 15.00 9.15
CA ILE A 12 3.65 16.17 8.40
C ILE A 12 4.80 16.83 7.65
N ARG A 13 5.92 17.11 8.32
CA ARG A 13 7.09 17.73 7.71
C ARG A 13 7.62 16.89 6.55
N ALA A 14 7.86 15.60 6.76
CA ALA A 14 8.38 14.72 5.75
C ALA A 14 7.44 14.57 4.54
N VAL A 15 6.13 14.39 4.76
CA VAL A 15 5.16 14.27 3.66
C VAL A 15 5.00 15.57 2.88
N SER A 16 4.99 16.73 3.55
CA SER A 16 4.84 18.02 2.87
C SER A 16 6.02 18.38 1.95
N GLN A 17 7.21 17.82 2.24
CA GLN A 17 8.44 18.03 1.48
C GLN A 17 8.71 16.91 0.47
N ALA A 18 7.96 15.80 0.52
CA ALA A 18 8.15 14.65 -0.35
C ALA A 18 7.81 14.97 -1.82
N ARG A 19 8.69 14.60 -2.74
CA ARG A 19 8.40 14.60 -4.18
C ARG A 19 7.64 13.34 -4.62
N VAL A 20 7.93 12.23 -3.95
CA VAL A 20 7.32 10.93 -4.15
C VAL A 20 6.96 10.39 -2.78
N LEU A 21 5.70 10.01 -2.59
CA LEU A 21 5.24 9.30 -1.42
C LEU A 21 4.89 7.87 -1.81
N VAL A 22 5.47 6.90 -1.12
CA VAL A 22 5.16 5.48 -1.30
C VAL A 22 4.59 4.96 0.00
N GLY A 23 3.45 4.26 -0.07
CA GLY A 23 2.88 3.66 1.12
C GLY A 23 1.94 2.51 0.82
N MET A 24 1.79 1.63 1.80
CA MET A 24 0.73 0.62 1.79
C MET A 24 -0.63 1.30 1.75
N HIS A 25 -1.59 0.69 1.05
CA HIS A 25 -3.00 1.04 1.23
C HIS A 25 -3.36 1.03 2.72
N GLY A 26 -3.92 2.12 3.22
CA GLY A 26 -4.23 2.27 4.65
C GLY A 26 -4.52 3.72 5.00
N ALA A 27 -4.92 3.97 6.25
CA ALA A 27 -5.31 5.32 6.71
C ALA A 27 -4.13 6.31 6.71
N GLY A 28 -2.89 5.82 6.90
CA GLY A 28 -1.69 6.66 6.89
C GLY A 28 -1.47 7.42 5.57
N LEU A 29 -1.91 6.86 4.43
CA LEU A 29 -1.90 7.56 3.14
C LEU A 29 -2.83 8.79 3.12
N GLY A 30 -3.70 9.00 4.11
CA GLY A 30 -4.46 10.23 4.29
C GLY A 30 -3.56 11.48 4.36
N LEU A 31 -2.36 11.35 4.94
CA LEU A 31 -1.39 12.45 5.02
C LEU A 31 -0.93 12.95 3.64
N ARG A 32 -1.12 12.17 2.57
CA ARG A 32 -0.87 12.62 1.20
C ARG A 32 -1.57 13.93 0.84
N MET A 33 -2.65 14.30 1.55
CA MET A 33 -3.33 15.60 1.39
C MET A 33 -2.39 16.80 1.57
N LEU A 34 -1.26 16.61 2.26
CA LEU A 34 -0.26 17.62 2.55
C LEU A 34 0.81 17.73 1.46
N MET A 35 0.80 16.83 0.46
CA MET A 35 1.75 16.86 -0.64
C MET A 35 1.51 18.08 -1.55
N SER A 36 2.60 18.64 -2.07
CA SER A 36 2.54 19.74 -3.03
C SER A 36 2.05 19.28 -4.41
N SER A 37 1.49 20.19 -5.21
CA SER A 37 1.18 19.94 -6.62
C SER A 37 2.44 19.59 -7.41
N GLY A 38 2.32 18.68 -8.39
CA GLY A 38 3.44 18.17 -9.20
C GLY A 38 4.19 17.00 -8.57
N THR A 39 3.66 16.40 -7.51
CA THR A 39 4.25 15.24 -6.81
C THR A 39 3.57 13.93 -7.22
N LEU A 40 4.12 12.80 -6.75
CA LEU A 40 3.68 11.44 -7.09
C LEU A 40 3.32 10.65 -5.84
N LEU A 41 2.12 10.08 -5.80
CA LEU A 41 1.69 9.07 -4.83
C LEU A 41 1.71 7.68 -5.47
N ILE A 42 2.47 6.77 -4.87
CA ILE A 42 2.50 5.34 -5.21
C ILE A 42 1.82 4.58 -4.07
N GLU A 43 0.63 4.08 -4.33
CA GLU A 43 -0.12 3.25 -3.40
C GLU A 43 0.16 1.77 -3.68
N ILE A 44 0.57 1.04 -2.65
CA ILE A 44 0.92 -0.37 -2.74
C ILE A 44 -0.27 -1.22 -2.32
N TRP A 45 -0.61 -2.15 -3.22
CA TRP A 45 -1.71 -3.07 -3.08
C TRP A 45 -1.21 -4.50 -2.87
N PRO A 46 -1.78 -5.20 -1.89
CA PRO A 46 -1.40 -6.58 -1.65
C PRO A 46 -1.82 -7.54 -2.79
N PHE A 47 -1.17 -8.71 -2.87
CA PHE A 47 -1.52 -9.80 -3.79
C PHE A 47 -2.99 -10.21 -3.73
N GLY A 48 -3.59 -10.44 -4.89
CA GLY A 48 -4.98 -10.90 -4.99
C GLY A 48 -6.03 -9.83 -4.65
N VAL A 49 -5.63 -8.56 -4.56
CA VAL A 49 -6.52 -7.41 -4.35
C VAL A 49 -6.48 -6.50 -5.59
N ASP A 50 -7.64 -6.14 -6.11
CA ASP A 50 -7.75 -5.16 -7.20
C ASP A 50 -7.75 -3.73 -6.63
N PRO A 51 -6.87 -2.82 -7.08
CA PRO A 51 -6.93 -1.39 -6.72
C PRO A 51 -8.26 -0.71 -7.04
N ALA A 52 -9.05 -1.26 -7.97
CA ALA A 52 -10.40 -0.77 -8.24
C ALA A 52 -11.36 -0.99 -7.06
N SER A 53 -11.05 -1.92 -6.14
CA SER A 53 -11.89 -2.29 -5.00
C SER A 53 -11.92 -1.22 -3.90
N ALA A 54 -10.90 -0.37 -3.77
CA ALA A 54 -10.95 0.81 -2.90
C ALA A 54 -10.28 2.03 -3.55
N ARG A 55 -11.10 2.89 -4.16
CA ARG A 55 -10.63 4.00 -5.00
C ARG A 55 -10.35 5.30 -4.24
N VAL A 56 -10.21 5.26 -2.92
CA VAL A 56 -10.18 6.46 -2.05
C VAL A 56 -9.11 7.44 -2.51
N TYR A 57 -7.84 7.02 -2.58
CA TYR A 57 -6.75 7.91 -2.93
C TYR A 57 -6.68 8.26 -4.41
N ARG A 58 -7.07 7.34 -5.29
CA ARG A 58 -7.22 7.63 -6.74
C ARG A 58 -8.23 8.75 -6.97
N ALA A 59 -9.40 8.67 -6.34
CA ALA A 59 -10.44 9.70 -6.45
C ALA A 59 -9.93 11.03 -5.88
N MET A 60 -9.27 10.98 -4.72
CA MET A 60 -8.73 12.17 -4.05
C MET A 60 -7.63 12.88 -4.87
N CYS A 61 -6.79 12.14 -5.59
CA CYS A 61 -5.78 12.72 -6.49
C CYS A 61 -6.39 13.29 -7.77
N GLY A 62 -7.56 12.79 -8.19
CA GLY A 62 -8.31 13.30 -9.34
C GLY A 62 -9.07 14.60 -9.08
N LEU A 63 -9.07 15.12 -7.85
CA LEU A 63 -9.72 16.40 -7.52
C LEU A 63 -9.02 17.56 -8.25
N ARG A 64 -9.82 18.45 -8.85
CA ARG A 64 -9.31 19.63 -9.57
C ARG A 64 -8.47 20.49 -8.63
N GLY A 65 -7.26 20.84 -9.06
CA GLY A 65 -6.34 21.67 -8.28
C GLY A 65 -5.48 20.90 -7.27
N PHE A 66 -5.70 19.60 -7.05
CA PHE A 66 -4.85 18.82 -6.15
C PHE A 66 -3.45 18.57 -6.75
N GLY A 67 -3.40 18.24 -8.05
CA GLY A 67 -2.14 18.22 -8.81
C GLY A 67 -1.15 17.12 -8.42
N VAL A 68 -1.57 16.11 -7.67
CA VAL A 68 -0.75 14.93 -7.36
C VAL A 68 -1.06 13.80 -8.32
N THR A 69 -0.02 13.22 -8.91
CA THR A 69 -0.15 12.06 -9.78
C THR A 69 -0.32 10.81 -8.94
N TYR A 70 -1.34 10.00 -9.24
CA TYR A 70 -1.59 8.73 -8.56
C TYR A 70 -1.09 7.55 -9.40
N ARG A 71 -0.46 6.57 -8.74
CA ARG A 71 -0.11 5.25 -9.29
C ARG A 71 -0.44 4.16 -8.27
N ALA A 72 -1.02 3.08 -8.76
CA ALA A 72 -1.18 1.86 -7.98
C ALA A 72 -0.08 0.88 -8.38
N TRP A 73 0.65 0.35 -7.40
CA TRP A 73 1.55 -0.78 -7.57
C TRP A 73 0.90 -1.99 -6.91
N VAL A 74 0.76 -3.11 -7.62
CA VAL A 74 0.09 -4.31 -7.12
C VAL A 74 1.12 -5.42 -7.01
N ASN A 75 1.14 -6.13 -5.89
CA ASN A 75 1.93 -7.35 -5.81
C ASN A 75 1.31 -8.44 -6.67
N GLU A 76 2.00 -8.85 -7.74
CA GLU A 76 1.59 -9.95 -8.60
C GLU A 76 2.32 -11.27 -8.25
N ASP A 77 3.17 -11.29 -7.22
CA ASP A 77 3.93 -12.46 -6.79
C ASP A 77 3.55 -12.90 -5.37
N VAL A 78 2.96 -14.09 -5.25
CA VAL A 78 2.61 -14.70 -3.97
C VAL A 78 3.85 -14.98 -3.09
N GLY A 79 5.05 -15.12 -3.68
CA GLY A 79 6.30 -15.26 -2.94
C GLY A 79 6.66 -14.02 -2.10
N ASN A 80 6.15 -12.86 -2.50
CA ASN A 80 6.28 -11.60 -1.77
C ASN A 80 5.19 -11.38 -0.72
N THR A 81 4.26 -12.32 -0.56
CA THR A 81 3.17 -12.21 0.42
C THR A 81 3.55 -12.85 1.76
N ARG A 82 3.18 -12.23 2.88
CA ARG A 82 3.17 -12.86 4.21
C ARG A 82 1.80 -12.69 4.84
N THR A 83 1.16 -13.79 5.20
CA THR A 83 -0.14 -13.79 5.85
C THR A 83 -0.03 -14.02 7.35
N HIS A 84 -1.00 -13.52 8.11
CA HIS A 84 -1.00 -13.53 9.57
C HIS A 84 -2.24 -14.22 10.14
N PRO A 85 -2.40 -15.54 9.97
CA PRO A 85 -3.62 -16.24 10.35
C PRO A 85 -3.92 -16.20 11.85
N HIS A 86 -2.92 -15.88 12.67
CA HIS A 86 -2.98 -15.81 14.13
C HIS A 86 -3.40 -14.44 14.68
N TYR A 87 -3.48 -13.42 13.83
CA TYR A 87 -3.85 -12.07 14.27
C TYR A 87 -5.31 -12.01 14.74
N PRO A 88 -5.74 -10.91 15.37
CA PRO A 88 -7.16 -10.67 15.62
C PRO A 88 -7.98 -10.72 14.31
N PRO A 89 -9.27 -11.12 14.37
CA PRO A 89 -10.12 -11.24 13.18
C PRO A 89 -10.17 -9.97 12.31
N HIS A 90 -10.23 -8.80 12.95
CA HIS A 90 -10.27 -7.50 12.27
C HIS A 90 -8.94 -7.12 11.59
N PHE A 91 -7.85 -7.83 11.87
CA PHE A 91 -6.56 -7.72 11.19
C PHE A 91 -6.29 -8.94 10.29
N GLY A 92 -7.35 -9.58 9.77
CA GLY A 92 -7.23 -10.68 8.81
C GLY A 92 -6.89 -12.04 9.43
N GLY A 93 -6.88 -12.17 10.75
CA GLY A 93 -6.64 -13.46 11.38
C GLY A 93 -7.82 -14.41 11.28
N ILE A 94 -7.55 -15.66 10.92
CA ILE A 94 -8.58 -16.67 10.59
C ILE A 94 -8.68 -17.80 11.62
N GLN A 95 -7.88 -17.80 12.69
CA GLN A 95 -7.88 -18.88 13.69
C GLN A 95 -9.22 -19.13 14.38
N HIS A 96 -10.06 -18.09 14.48
CA HIS A 96 -11.40 -18.17 15.05
C HIS A 96 -12.40 -18.97 14.19
N LEU A 97 -12.06 -19.24 12.92
CA LEU A 97 -12.94 -19.92 11.98
C LEU A 97 -12.82 -21.46 12.06
N PRO A 98 -13.90 -22.19 11.72
CA PRO A 98 -13.84 -23.64 11.52
C PRO A 98 -12.73 -24.05 10.56
N GLN A 99 -12.18 -25.26 10.73
CA GLN A 99 -11.05 -25.72 9.93
C GLN A 99 -11.32 -25.73 8.42
N GLU A 100 -12.52 -26.11 8.01
CA GLU A 100 -12.94 -26.11 6.60
C GLU A 100 -12.91 -24.69 6.02
N GLU A 101 -13.47 -23.73 6.75
CA GLU A 101 -13.51 -22.33 6.34
C GLU A 101 -12.11 -21.71 6.26
N ARG A 102 -11.22 -22.04 7.20
CA ARG A 102 -9.81 -21.63 7.12
C ARG A 102 -9.15 -22.14 5.84
N ARG A 103 -9.40 -23.39 5.46
CA ARG A 103 -8.84 -23.96 4.21
C ARG A 103 -9.41 -23.25 2.99
N ARG A 104 -10.71 -22.93 2.98
CA ARG A 104 -11.36 -22.15 1.91
C ARG A 104 -10.68 -20.79 1.74
N VAL A 105 -10.56 -20.00 2.81
CA VAL A 105 -9.95 -18.65 2.77
C VAL A 105 -8.50 -18.70 2.32
N VAL A 106 -7.70 -19.66 2.83
CA VAL A 106 -6.31 -19.83 2.40
C VAL A 106 -6.22 -20.19 0.92
N SER A 107 -7.12 -21.07 0.44
CA SER A 107 -7.17 -21.45 -0.98
C SER A 107 -7.62 -20.30 -1.88
N SER A 108 -8.48 -19.40 -1.36
CA SER A 108 -9.01 -18.27 -2.12
C SER A 108 -7.88 -17.31 -2.52
N LEU A 109 -6.84 -17.16 -1.71
CA LEU A 109 -5.71 -16.25 -1.97
C LEU A 109 -5.09 -16.42 -3.37
N ARG A 110 -5.06 -17.65 -3.91
CA ARG A 110 -4.51 -17.95 -5.24
C ARG A 110 -5.55 -17.97 -6.36
N GLY A 111 -6.82 -17.72 -6.04
CA GLY A 111 -7.91 -17.60 -7.00
C GLY A 111 -8.03 -16.20 -7.58
N ASP A 112 -9.22 -15.87 -8.06
CA ASP A 112 -9.50 -14.57 -8.67
C ASP A 112 -9.26 -13.41 -7.69
N LYS A 113 -8.86 -12.25 -8.24
CA LYS A 113 -8.71 -11.01 -7.47
C LYS A 113 -10.07 -10.62 -6.87
N LEU A 114 -10.06 -10.13 -5.64
CA LEU A 114 -11.28 -9.64 -5.01
C LEU A 114 -11.73 -8.33 -5.66
N VAL A 115 -12.94 -8.34 -6.23
CA VAL A 115 -13.61 -7.19 -6.85
C VAL A 115 -14.89 -6.88 -6.08
N ASN A 116 -15.18 -5.60 -5.84
CA ASN A 116 -16.42 -5.13 -5.21
C ASN A 116 -16.72 -5.74 -3.82
N VAL A 117 -15.73 -5.76 -2.92
CA VAL A 117 -15.95 -6.29 -1.58
C VAL A 117 -16.62 -5.25 -0.68
N THR A 118 -17.63 -5.67 0.08
CA THR A 118 -18.14 -4.87 1.19
C THR A 118 -17.06 -4.84 2.26
N CYS A 119 -16.45 -3.67 2.45
CA CYS A 119 -15.38 -3.53 3.42
C CYS A 119 -15.79 -3.98 4.82
N CYS A 120 -14.75 -4.46 5.48
CA CYS A 120 -14.44 -4.32 6.90
C CYS A 120 -14.86 -5.51 7.77
N MET A 121 -15.74 -6.38 7.28
CA MET A 121 -16.10 -7.63 7.96
C MET A 121 -16.02 -8.87 7.06
N ASP A 122 -15.76 -8.69 5.76
CA ASP A 122 -15.58 -9.80 4.84
C ASP A 122 -14.24 -10.50 5.10
N VAL A 123 -14.30 -11.81 5.38
CA VAL A 123 -13.13 -12.59 5.79
C VAL A 123 -12.09 -12.71 4.68
N ASP A 124 -12.51 -12.91 3.43
CA ASP A 124 -11.59 -13.02 2.31
C ASP A 124 -10.87 -11.69 2.06
N TRP A 125 -11.59 -10.58 2.16
CA TRP A 125 -11.02 -9.24 2.10
C TRP A 125 -10.03 -8.97 3.23
N LEU A 126 -10.43 -9.21 4.48
CA LEU A 126 -9.57 -8.97 5.64
C LEU A 126 -8.30 -9.82 5.56
N TYR A 127 -8.42 -11.09 5.16
CA TYR A 127 -7.27 -11.98 5.01
C TYR A 127 -6.28 -11.52 3.93
N ARG A 128 -6.76 -10.89 2.85
CA ARG A 128 -5.91 -10.40 1.75
C ARG A 128 -5.40 -8.98 1.94
N ILE A 129 -6.19 -8.07 2.51
CA ILE A 129 -5.81 -6.67 2.65
C ILE A 129 -4.79 -6.45 3.78
N TYR A 130 -4.81 -7.29 4.83
CA TYR A 130 -3.89 -7.23 5.97
C TYR A 130 -2.67 -8.16 5.83
N GLN A 131 -2.39 -8.66 4.63
CA GLN A 131 -1.14 -9.36 4.39
C GLN A 131 0.02 -8.35 4.25
N ASP A 132 1.19 -8.72 4.75
CA ASP A 132 2.39 -7.95 4.45
C ASP A 132 2.85 -8.27 3.03
N THR A 133 3.37 -7.24 2.38
CA THR A 133 3.92 -7.33 1.04
C THR A 133 5.39 -6.98 1.09
N VAL A 134 6.25 -7.96 0.85
CA VAL A 134 7.68 -7.73 0.66
C VAL A 134 7.86 -7.06 -0.70
N VAL A 135 8.44 -5.89 -0.68
CA VAL A 135 8.82 -5.21 -1.91
C VAL A 135 10.35 -5.03 -1.88
N ARG A 136 11.07 -4.84 -3.00
CA ARG A 136 12.53 -4.48 -3.04
C ARG A 136 12.81 -3.09 -3.69
N LEU A 137 13.39 -2.15 -2.92
CA LEU A 137 13.80 -0.79 -3.29
C LEU A 137 15.24 -0.84 -3.72
N HIS A 138 15.50 -0.31 -4.89
CA HIS A 138 16.84 0.00 -5.32
C HIS A 138 16.96 1.52 -5.42
N ALA A 139 17.60 2.14 -4.43
CA ALA A 139 17.94 3.55 -4.52
C ALA A 139 18.98 3.73 -5.64
N HIS A 140 18.66 4.56 -6.63
CA HIS A 140 19.62 4.98 -7.64
C HIS A 140 20.09 6.39 -7.34
N GLY A 141 21.40 6.59 -7.23
CA GLY A 141 21.99 7.92 -7.37
C GLY A 141 21.91 8.36 -8.83
N ASP A 142 21.60 9.63 -9.07
CA ASP A 142 21.75 10.23 -10.40
C ASP A 142 23.24 10.40 -10.75
N ALA A 143 23.54 10.74 -12.01
CA ALA A 143 24.90 11.06 -12.47
C ALA A 143 25.54 12.28 -11.77
N HIS A 144 24.82 12.92 -10.84
CA HIS A 144 25.25 14.07 -10.05
C HIS A 144 25.32 13.78 -8.53
N GLY A 145 25.17 12.51 -8.11
CA GLY A 145 25.30 12.10 -6.72
C GLY A 145 24.21 12.61 -5.77
N ARG A 146 23.07 13.08 -6.27
CA ARG A 146 21.93 13.47 -5.42
C ARG A 146 21.03 12.27 -5.18
N ALA A 147 20.95 11.82 -3.92
CA ALA A 147 19.95 10.87 -3.48
C ALA A 147 18.58 11.58 -3.43
N HIS A 148 17.59 11.06 -4.15
CA HIS A 148 16.20 11.45 -3.94
C HIS A 148 15.67 10.64 -2.76
N GLU A 149 15.40 11.30 -1.62
CA GLU A 149 14.74 10.67 -0.48
C GLU A 149 13.30 10.28 -0.88
N ALA A 150 13.06 8.98 -0.97
CA ALA A 150 11.71 8.43 -1.04
C ALA A 150 11.26 8.14 0.39
N HIS A 151 10.28 8.88 0.89
CA HIS A 151 9.70 8.60 2.19
C HIS A 151 8.67 7.49 2.08
N THR A 152 8.82 6.47 2.91
CA THR A 152 7.91 5.33 2.98
C THR A 152 7.04 5.45 4.22
N LEU A 153 5.72 5.49 4.03
CA LEU A 153 4.71 5.41 5.10
C LEU A 153 4.19 3.97 5.16
N THR A 154 4.41 3.30 6.29
CA THR A 154 3.99 1.91 6.47
C THR A 154 3.40 1.69 7.84
N ASP A 155 2.20 1.10 7.91
CA ASP A 155 1.61 0.57 9.15
C ASP A 155 2.08 -0.88 9.42
N THR A 156 2.82 -1.50 8.49
CA THR A 156 3.46 -2.81 8.67
C THR A 156 4.88 -2.85 8.14
N HIS A 157 5.72 -3.68 8.76
CA HIS A 157 7.15 -3.71 8.50
C HIS A 157 7.46 -4.14 7.05
N THR A 158 8.11 -3.24 6.31
CA THR A 158 8.81 -3.43 5.02
C THR A 158 7.96 -3.15 3.76
N VAL A 159 8.01 -1.90 3.28
CA VAL A 159 7.59 -1.49 1.94
C VAL A 159 8.79 -1.09 1.12
N SER A 160 8.78 -1.40 -0.18
CA SER A 160 9.98 -1.31 -0.98
C SER A 160 9.80 -1.42 -2.54
N CYS A 161 9.33 -0.41 -3.28
CA CYS A 161 9.01 -0.47 -4.74
C CYS A 161 10.19 -0.24 -5.72
N ASP A 162 10.20 -0.81 -6.94
CA ASP A 162 11.14 -0.39 -8.00
C ASP A 162 10.72 0.96 -8.61
N LEU A 163 11.42 2.03 -8.21
CA LEU A 163 11.18 3.37 -8.75
C LEU A 163 11.46 3.47 -10.26
N ARG A 164 12.25 2.59 -10.88
CA ARG A 164 12.42 2.59 -12.34
C ARG A 164 11.18 2.08 -13.05
N GLU A 165 10.52 1.07 -12.54
CA GLU A 165 9.27 0.56 -13.11
C GLU A 165 8.15 1.60 -12.97
N VAL A 166 8.13 2.34 -11.85
CA VAL A 166 7.15 3.41 -11.63
C VAL A 166 7.47 4.72 -12.36
N LEU A 167 8.75 5.10 -12.49
CA LEU A 167 9.18 6.33 -13.18
C LEU A 167 9.39 6.14 -14.69
N SER A 168 9.46 4.89 -15.20
CA SER A 168 9.50 4.60 -16.64
C SER A 168 8.12 4.61 -17.31
N TRP A 169 7.04 4.65 -16.53
CA TRP A 169 5.68 4.86 -17.02
C TRP A 169 5.52 6.29 -17.57
N ARG A 170 5.60 6.40 -18.91
CA ARG A 170 5.19 7.60 -19.64
C ARG A 170 3.65 7.75 -19.57
N PRO A 171 3.12 8.99 -19.59
CA PRO A 171 1.68 9.26 -19.55
C PRO A 171 0.91 8.60 -20.69
#